data_AF-U2CZP5-F1
#
_entry.id   AF-U2CZP5-F1
#
_cell.length_a   1.000
_cell.length_b   1.000
_cell.length_c   1.000
_cell.angle_alpha   90.00
_cell.angle_beta   90.00
_cell.angle_gamma   90.00
#
_symmetry.space_group_name_H-M   'P 1'
#
loop_
_entity.id
_entity.type
_entity.pdbx_description
1 polymer ?
#
loop_
_entity_poly.entity_id
_entity_poly.type
_entity_poly.pdbx_seq_one_letter_code
_entity_poly.pdbx_strand_id
1 'polypeptide(L)' 'MNDKSHICLNKLDKVPAGKPFEYKDIVKDDFELESHTEDGKKFKSEVESGVYDNVKIEKDTGSHVLYRKL' A
#
# COMPACT_ATOMS: atom_id res chain seq x y z
N MET A 1 13.70 2.97 14.25
CA MET A 1 12.26 3.10 14.58
C MET A 1 11.52 2.87 13.29
N ASN A 2 10.82 1.73 13.18
CA ASN A 2 10.19 1.27 11.94
C ASN A 2 8.80 1.92 11.82
N ASP A 3 8.76 3.16 11.36
CA ASP A 3 7.53 3.81 10.91
C ASP A 3 7.08 3.14 9.61
N LYS A 4 6.47 1.97 9.75
CA LYS A 4 5.74 1.29 8.68
C LYS A 4 4.73 2.28 8.10
N SER A 5 4.55 2.27 6.78
CA SER A 5 3.54 3.12 6.11
C SER A 5 2.21 3.09 6.87
N HIS A 6 1.44 4.18 6.83
CA HIS A 6 0.19 4.38 7.55
C HIS A 6 -0.97 3.51 7.02
N ILE A 7 -0.64 2.30 6.61
CA ILE A 7 -1.56 1.27 6.19
C ILE A 7 -2.27 0.65 7.40
N CYS A 8 -3.53 0.32 7.17
CA CYS A 8 -4.36 -0.46 8.06
C CYS A 8 -4.26 -1.92 7.64
N LEU A 9 -3.51 -2.72 8.41
CA LEU A 9 -3.36 -4.16 8.17
C LEU A 9 -4.72 -4.88 8.11
N ASN A 10 -5.72 -4.41 8.84
CA ASN A 10 -7.08 -4.96 8.79
C ASN A 10 -7.73 -4.74 7.41
N LYS A 11 -7.53 -3.57 6.78
CA LYS A 11 -7.99 -3.32 5.41
C LYS A 11 -7.22 -4.19 4.41
N LEU A 12 -5.90 -4.30 4.56
CA LEU A 12 -5.06 -5.17 3.73
C LEU A 12 -5.45 -6.66 3.87
N ASP A 13 -5.82 -7.09 5.07
CA ASP A 13 -6.27 -8.46 5.33
C ASP A 13 -7.59 -8.75 4.61
N LYS A 14 -8.51 -7.78 4.62
CA LYS A 14 -9.79 -7.84 3.88
C LYS A 14 -9.61 -7.86 2.36
N VAL A 15 -8.46 -7.42 1.84
CA VAL A 15 -8.18 -7.57 0.40
C VAL A 15 -8.02 -9.06 0.09
N PRO A 16 -8.86 -9.62 -0.80
CA PRO A 16 -8.71 -11.01 -1.20
C PRO A 16 -7.43 -11.21 -2.03
N ALA A 17 -6.74 -12.32 -1.78
CA ALA A 17 -5.58 -12.73 -2.55
C ALA A 17 -5.93 -12.81 -4.04
N GLY A 18 -5.02 -12.32 -4.88
CA GLY A 18 -5.20 -12.30 -6.33
C GLY A 18 -5.95 -11.10 -6.90
N LYS A 19 -6.52 -10.21 -6.08
CA LYS A 19 -7.16 -8.98 -6.57
C LYS A 19 -6.21 -7.76 -6.55
N PRO A 20 -6.26 -6.91 -7.59
CA PRO A 20 -5.63 -5.61 -7.55
C PRO A 20 -6.33 -4.69 -6.54
N PHE A 21 -5.56 -3.89 -5.82
CA PHE A 21 -5.99 -2.87 -4.88
C PHE A 21 -5.07 -1.65 -4.94
N GLU A 22 -5.54 -0.50 -4.48
CA GLU A 22 -4.75 0.73 -4.42
C GLU A 22 -4.35 1.05 -2.97
N TYR A 23 -3.32 1.88 -2.80
CA TYR A 23 -2.88 2.33 -1.48
C TYR A 23 -4.02 2.98 -0.66
N LYS A 24 -4.88 3.77 -1.33
CA LYS A 24 -6.06 4.41 -0.72
C LYS A 24 -7.08 3.42 -0.12
N ASP A 25 -7.13 2.19 -0.61
CA ASP A 25 -8.04 1.15 -0.10
C ASP A 25 -7.55 0.58 1.23
N ILE A 26 -6.24 0.66 1.51
CA ILE A 26 -5.62 0.09 2.69
C ILE A 26 -5.08 1.13 3.67
N VAL A 27 -5.00 2.41 3.30
CA VAL A 27 -4.57 3.50 4.20
C VAL A 27 -5.55 3.68 5.36
N LYS A 28 -5.04 4.12 6.52
CA LYS A 28 -5.87 4.53 7.65
C LYS A 28 -6.72 5.75 7.28
N ASP A 29 -8.00 5.74 7.66
CA ASP A 29 -8.92 6.86 7.40
C ASP A 29 -8.55 8.13 8.18
N ASP A 30 -7.82 7.98 9.28
CA ASP A 30 -7.36 9.08 10.14
C ASP A 30 -6.12 9.81 9.58
N PHE A 31 -5.68 9.46 8.36
CA PHE A 31 -4.46 10.02 7.76
C PHE A 31 -4.79 11.16 6.79
N GLU A 32 -4.12 12.29 6.94
CA GLU A 32 -4.36 13.50 6.13
C GLU A 32 -4.00 13.30 4.67
N LEU A 33 -4.92 13.67 3.76
CA LEU A 33 -4.79 13.53 2.30
C LEU A 33 -3.50 14.12 1.73
N GLU A 34 -2.99 15.22 2.28
CA GLU A 34 -1.72 15.82 1.84
C GLU A 34 -0.52 14.87 2.03
N SER A 35 -0.54 14.07 3.09
CA SER A 35 0.51 13.09 3.39
C SER A 35 0.34 11.77 2.64
N HIS A 36 -0.82 11.50 2.01
CA HIS A 36 -1.07 10.25 1.27
C HIS A 36 -0.10 10.06 0.11
N THR A 37 0.36 11.15 -0.51
CA THR A 37 1.29 11.10 -1.64
C THR A 37 2.68 10.63 -1.18
N GLU A 38 3.17 11.15 -0.06
CA GLU A 38 4.47 10.75 0.49
C GLU A 38 4.43 9.35 1.08
N ASP A 39 3.37 9.02 1.82
CA ASP A 39 3.22 7.70 2.42
C ASP A 39 2.96 6.62 1.36
N GLY A 40 2.20 6.94 0.30
CA GLY A 40 2.02 6.03 -0.84
C GLY A 40 3.34 5.71 -1.56
N LYS A 41 4.26 6.68 -1.67
CA LYS A 41 5.63 6.44 -2.18
C LYS A 41 6.43 5.57 -1.22
N LYS A 42 6.33 5.82 0.09
CA LYS A 42 6.98 5.01 1.13
C LYS A 42 6.51 3.56 1.08
N PHE A 43 5.19 3.36 0.99
CA PHE A 43 4.57 2.04 0.87
C PHE A 43 5.04 1.33 -0.40
N LYS A 44 5.10 2.02 -1.53
CA LYS A 44 5.68 1.47 -2.77
C LYS A 44 7.10 0.97 -2.52
N SER A 45 7.97 1.79 -1.94
CA SER A 45 9.34 1.40 -1.61
C SER A 45 9.43 0.25 -0.62
N GLU A 46 8.53 0.16 0.36
CA GLU A 46 8.45 -0.97 1.29
C GLU A 46 8.06 -2.28 0.56
N VAL A 47 7.07 -2.21 -0.35
CA VAL A 47 6.67 -3.36 -1.17
C VAL A 47 7.82 -3.79 -2.09
N GLU A 48 8.50 -2.84 -2.76
CA GLU A 48 9.67 -3.12 -3.61
C GLU A 48 10.85 -3.68 -2.80
N SER A 49 11.03 -3.21 -1.57
CA SER A 49 12.08 -3.69 -0.66
C SER A 49 11.77 -5.06 -0.04
N GLY A 50 10.57 -5.62 -0.28
CA GLY A 50 10.16 -6.91 0.29
C GLY A 50 9.73 -6.86 1.76
N VAL A 51 9.35 -5.68 2.27
CA VAL A 51 8.75 -5.56 3.63
C VAL A 51 7.39 -6.26 3.68
N TYR A 52 6.69 -6.30 2.54
CA TYR A 52 5.40 -6.96 2.39
C TYR A 52 5.54 -8.16 1.46
N ASP A 53 5.95 -9.32 1.98
CA ASP A 53 6.04 -10.57 1.19
C ASP A 53 4.73 -10.98 0.50
N ASN A 54 3.60 -10.64 1.10
CA ASN A 54 2.27 -10.98 0.58
C ASN A 54 1.68 -9.92 -0.35
N VAL A 55 2.45 -8.91 -0.74
CA VAL A 55 2.01 -7.83 -1.63
C VAL A 55 3.04 -7.62 -2.71
N LYS A 56 2.60 -7.49 -3.97
CA LYS A 56 3.45 -7.08 -5.09
C LYS A 56 2.83 -5.91 -5.82
N ILE A 57 3.67 -5.10 -6.45
CA ILE A 57 3.22 -4.09 -7.40
C ILE A 57 2.77 -4.83 -8.66
N GLU A 58 1.50 -4.70 -9.02
CA GLU A 58 0.95 -5.28 -10.24
C GLU A 58 1.03 -4.28 -11.40
N LYS A 59 0.79 -3.00 -11.14
CA LYS A 59 0.89 -1.94 -12.15
C LYS A 59 1.28 -0.61 -11.54
N ASP A 60 2.22 0.07 -12.18
CA ASP A 60 2.66 1.41 -11.80
C ASP A 60 2.52 2.34 -13.01
N THR A 61 1.68 3.36 -12.91
CA THR A 61 1.50 4.38 -13.96
C THR A 61 2.08 5.73 -13.57
N GLY A 62 2.86 5.80 -12.48
CA GLY A 62 3.42 7.04 -11.93
C GLY A 62 2.42 7.88 -11.13
N SER A 63 1.18 7.99 -11.61
CA SER A 63 0.08 8.64 -10.88
C SER A 63 -0.75 7.67 -10.04
N HIS A 64 -0.83 6.39 -10.45
CA HIS A 64 -1.54 5.35 -9.73
C HIS A 64 -0.69 4.09 -9.63
N VAL A 65 -0.65 3.51 -8.43
CA VAL A 65 0.02 2.24 -8.18
C VAL A 65 -1.02 1.23 -7.74
N LEU A 66 -1.16 0.17 -8.54
CA LEU A 66 -1.95 -1.01 -8.22
C LEU A 66 -1.04 -2.06 -7.62
N TYR A 67 -1.45 -2.52 -6.46
CA TYR A 67 -0.83 -3.60 -5.71
C TYR A 67 -1.72 -4.82 -5.83
N ARG A 68 -1.13 -5.99 -5.70
CA ARG A 68 -1.85 -7.26 -5.67
C ARG A 68 -1.36 -8.07 -4.50
N LYS A 69 -2.31 -8.63 -3.76
CA LYS A 69 -2.02 -9.55 -2.66
C LYS A 69 -1.73 -10.93 -3.27
N LEU A 70 -0.64 -11.55 -2.84
CA LEU A 70 -0.27 -12.91 -3.25
C LEU A 70 -1.10 -13.96 -2.50
#